data_AF-A0A7V2ANJ9-F1
#
_entry.id   AF-A0A7V2ANJ9-F1
#
_cell.length_a   1.000
_cell.length_b   1.000
_cell.length_c   1.000
_cell.angle_alpha   90.00
_cell.angle_beta   90.00
_cell.angle_gamma   90.00
#
_symmetry.space_group_name_H-M   'P 1'
#
loop_
_entity.id
_entity.type
_entity.pdbx_description
1 polymer ?
#
loop_
_entity_poly.entity_id
_entity_poly.type
_entity_poly.pdbx_seq_one_letter_code
_entity_poly.pdbx_strand_id
1 'polypeptide(L)'
;MKLKILVILTILSFLLALNMPADAEKPVEQYRKVQGTINLAGGETAPKGGLELTVYADNGSDIVKTDVTMQEGAAKVDYQLQVPVVTGGSYIVYYRLTKPTQYINEGYFSLRSNHGLLQSDHSTMQNRELAEAIGFDRKSVSSIDMTIFKKRTISGTISLPEDSNPAET
;
A
#
# COMPACT_ATOMS: atom_id res chain seq x y z
N MET A 1 25.64 -56.18 -48.45
CA MET A 1 25.74 -56.71 -47.08
C MET A 1 27.06 -56.29 -46.47
N LYS A 2 27.05 -55.29 -45.58
CA LYS A 2 27.78 -55.24 -44.30
C LYS A 2 27.40 -53.93 -43.59
N LEU A 3 26.58 -54.11 -42.57
CA LEU A 3 26.08 -53.12 -41.62
C LEU A 3 27.01 -53.12 -40.39
N LYS A 4 27.44 -51.94 -39.94
CA LYS A 4 27.92 -51.61 -38.58
C LYS A 4 27.51 -50.15 -38.32
N ILE A 5 26.29 -49.89 -37.85
CA ILE A 5 25.91 -49.59 -36.45
C ILE A 5 26.69 -48.40 -35.83
N LEU A 6 25.98 -47.26 -35.79
CA LEU A 6 25.79 -46.31 -34.68
C LEU A 6 27.02 -45.62 -34.06
N VAL A 7 27.02 -44.27 -34.01
CA VAL A 7 27.29 -43.42 -32.82
C VAL A 7 27.31 -41.92 -33.21
N ILE A 8 26.42 -41.16 -32.57
CA ILE A 8 26.38 -39.69 -32.34
C ILE A 8 25.84 -38.79 -33.46
N LEU A 9 24.50 -38.73 -33.49
CA LEU A 9 23.72 -37.53 -33.75
C LEU A 9 24.06 -36.46 -32.68
N THR A 10 23.93 -35.17 -33.02
CA THR A 10 24.02 -33.96 -32.16
C THR A 10 25.36 -33.22 -32.06
N ILE A 11 25.90 -32.68 -33.16
CA ILE A 11 26.46 -31.30 -33.17
C ILE A 11 26.16 -30.66 -34.53
N LEU A 12 24.88 -30.57 -34.89
CA LEU A 12 24.39 -29.75 -36.00
C LEU A 12 23.54 -28.65 -35.39
N SER A 13 24.19 -27.57 -34.93
CA SER A 13 23.62 -26.21 -34.76
C SER A 13 24.38 -25.40 -33.69
N PHE A 14 25.65 -25.09 -33.91
CA PHE A 14 26.30 -24.06 -33.08
C PHE A 14 27.42 -23.34 -33.84
N LEU A 15 27.09 -22.67 -34.94
CA LEU A 15 27.88 -21.53 -35.43
C LEU A 15 27.09 -20.68 -36.42
N LEU A 16 26.01 -20.06 -35.97
CA LEU A 16 25.44 -18.89 -36.66
C LEU A 16 24.68 -17.99 -35.68
N ALA A 17 25.42 -17.28 -34.84
CA ALA A 17 24.90 -16.14 -34.08
C ALA A 17 26.02 -15.12 -33.83
N LEU A 18 26.67 -14.65 -34.90
CA LEU A 18 27.52 -13.45 -34.85
C LEU A 18 26.81 -12.20 -35.35
N ASN A 19 25.47 -12.18 -35.29
CA ASN A 19 24.66 -11.04 -35.69
C ASN A 19 23.45 -10.84 -34.76
N MET A 20 23.70 -10.77 -33.44
CA MET A 20 22.69 -10.23 -32.52
C MET A 20 22.63 -8.71 -32.72
N PRO A 21 21.48 -8.14 -33.16
CA PRO A 21 21.32 -6.69 -33.14
C PRO A 21 21.39 -6.18 -31.69
N ALA A 22 21.92 -4.97 -31.51
CA ALA A 22 22.08 -4.28 -30.24
C ALA A 22 20.74 -3.78 -29.65
N ASP A 23 19.72 -4.61 -29.70
CA ASP A 23 18.45 -4.41 -29.03
C ASP A 23 18.14 -5.70 -28.28
N ALA A 24 18.83 -5.89 -27.15
CA ALA A 24 18.35 -6.81 -26.14
C ALA A 24 16.94 -6.32 -25.77
N GLU A 25 15.91 -7.06 -26.14
CA GLU A 25 14.53 -6.76 -25.74
C GLU A 25 14.55 -6.40 -24.25
N LYS A 26 14.22 -5.14 -23.92
CA LYS A 26 14.07 -4.74 -22.52
C LYS A 26 13.18 -5.79 -21.83
N PRO A 27 13.52 -6.25 -20.61
CA PRO A 27 12.65 -7.16 -19.88
C PRO A 27 11.24 -6.58 -19.88
N VAL A 28 10.25 -7.37 -20.30
CA VAL A 28 8.85 -6.92 -20.30
C VAL A 28 8.50 -6.58 -18.86
N GLU A 29 8.39 -5.27 -18.56
CA GLU A 29 7.96 -4.81 -17.26
C GLU A 29 6.53 -5.28 -17.04
N GLN A 30 6.37 -6.24 -16.16
CA GLN A 30 5.07 -6.81 -15.87
C GLN A 30 4.42 -5.98 -14.77
N TYR A 31 3.19 -5.51 -15.01
CA TYR A 31 2.43 -4.72 -14.04
C TYR A 31 1.29 -5.53 -13.40
N ARG A 32 0.90 -5.14 -12.20
CA ARG A 32 -0.24 -5.68 -11.44
C ARG A 32 -1.09 -4.56 -10.89
N LYS A 33 -2.38 -4.86 -10.71
CA LYS A 33 -3.31 -3.91 -10.11
C LYS A 33 -3.38 -4.11 -8.60
N VAL A 34 -3.44 -3.00 -7.87
CA VAL A 34 -3.83 -2.93 -6.46
C VAL A 34 -5.12 -2.16 -6.40
N GLN A 35 -6.16 -2.74 -5.83
CA GLN A 35 -7.50 -2.16 -5.80
C GLN A 35 -8.12 -2.27 -4.42
N GLY A 36 -8.87 -1.24 -4.05
CA GLY A 36 -9.61 -1.20 -2.82
C GLY A 36 -10.47 0.04 -2.72
N THR A 37 -11.02 0.24 -1.54
CA THR A 37 -11.88 1.37 -1.21
C THR A 37 -11.28 2.17 -0.06
N ILE A 38 -11.45 3.49 -0.11
CA ILE A 38 -11.19 4.37 1.02
C ILE A 38 -12.54 4.72 1.65
N ASN A 39 -12.72 4.42 2.93
CA ASN A 39 -13.96 4.61 3.67
C ASN A 39 -13.79 5.68 4.75
N LEU A 40 -14.86 6.36 5.11
CA LEU A 40 -14.92 7.17 6.33
C LEU A 40 -15.45 6.34 7.50
N ALA A 41 -14.75 6.39 8.64
CA ALA A 41 -15.17 5.70 9.85
C ALA A 41 -16.47 6.29 10.42
N GLY A 42 -17.17 5.49 11.25
CA GLY A 42 -18.27 5.99 12.09
C GLY A 42 -19.55 6.38 11.33
N GLY A 43 -19.71 5.93 10.09
CA GLY A 43 -20.87 6.30 9.26
C GLY A 43 -20.85 7.75 8.79
N GLU A 44 -19.69 8.41 8.84
CA GLU A 44 -19.53 9.77 8.34
C GLU A 44 -19.56 9.84 6.81
N THR A 45 -19.82 11.04 6.29
CA THR A 45 -19.69 11.39 4.87
C THR A 45 -18.72 12.55 4.69
N ALA A 46 -18.07 12.64 3.53
CA ALA A 46 -17.09 13.68 3.26
C ALA A 46 -17.71 15.08 3.44
N PRO A 47 -16.97 16.02 4.06
CA PRO A 47 -17.47 17.36 4.33
C PRO A 47 -17.63 18.18 3.05
N LYS A 48 -18.12 19.42 3.21
CA LYS A 48 -18.21 20.37 2.11
C LYS A 48 -16.89 20.51 1.36
N GLY A 49 -16.92 20.36 0.04
CA GLY A 49 -15.74 20.38 -0.82
C GLY A 49 -14.99 19.04 -0.94
N GLY A 50 -15.49 17.96 -0.30
CA GLY A 50 -14.93 16.62 -0.41
C GLY A 50 -13.58 16.43 0.30
N LEU A 51 -12.92 15.32 0.01
CA LEU A 51 -11.55 15.02 0.45
C LEU A 51 -10.68 14.69 -0.75
N GLU A 52 -9.53 15.35 -0.82
CA GLU A 52 -8.46 15.03 -1.76
C GLU A 52 -7.42 14.17 -1.05
N LEU A 53 -7.08 13.04 -1.66
CA LEU A 53 -6.11 12.09 -1.14
C LEU A 53 -5.25 11.52 -2.26
N THR A 54 -4.04 11.10 -1.89
CA THR A 54 -3.16 10.30 -2.74
C THR A 54 -3.00 8.93 -2.09
N VAL A 55 -3.19 7.86 -2.87
CA VAL A 55 -2.90 6.50 -2.44
C VAL A 55 -1.56 6.09 -3.01
N TYR A 56 -0.72 5.48 -2.17
CA TYR A 56 0.65 5.08 -2.48
C TYR A 56 0.81 3.58 -2.35
N ALA A 57 1.67 3.01 -3.17
CA ALA A 57 2.28 1.71 -2.99
C ALA A 57 3.80 1.91 -2.98
N ASP A 58 4.44 1.56 -1.87
CA ASP A 58 5.87 1.78 -1.61
C ASP A 58 6.56 0.44 -1.32
N ASN A 59 7.56 0.08 -2.12
CA ASN A 59 8.38 -1.13 -1.92
C ASN A 59 9.77 -0.84 -1.31
N GLY A 60 10.02 0.40 -0.89
CA GLY A 60 11.30 0.90 -0.37
C GLY A 60 12.31 1.33 -1.43
N SER A 61 12.17 0.88 -2.68
CA SER A 61 13.02 1.28 -3.82
C SER A 61 12.28 2.16 -4.82
N ASP A 62 10.97 1.99 -4.94
CA ASP A 62 10.08 2.71 -5.83
C ASP A 62 8.73 2.99 -5.16
N ILE A 63 8.08 4.05 -5.61
CA ILE A 63 6.79 4.51 -5.11
C ILE A 63 5.87 4.78 -6.30
N VAL A 64 4.79 4.01 -6.38
CA VAL A 64 3.69 4.25 -7.30
C VAL A 64 2.57 4.95 -6.55
N LYS A 65 1.91 5.93 -7.19
CA LYS A 65 0.81 6.68 -6.57
C LYS A 65 -0.32 6.99 -7.53
N THR A 66 -1.51 7.21 -6.97
CA THR A 66 -2.68 7.73 -7.68
C THR A 66 -3.40 8.74 -6.81
N ASP A 67 -3.84 9.84 -7.42
CA ASP A 67 -4.69 10.82 -6.75
C ASP A 67 -6.15 10.37 -6.85
N VAL A 68 -6.90 10.62 -5.77
CA VAL A 68 -8.28 10.20 -5.58
C VAL A 68 -9.05 11.35 -4.93
N THR A 69 -10.30 11.54 -5.34
CA THR A 69 -11.18 12.55 -4.74
C THR A 69 -12.45 11.88 -4.23
N MET A 70 -12.65 11.91 -2.91
CA MET A 70 -13.91 11.55 -2.28
C MET A 70 -14.83 12.76 -2.34
N GLN A 71 -15.87 12.69 -3.17
CA GLN A 71 -16.81 13.80 -3.35
C GLN A 71 -17.56 14.13 -2.06
N GLU A 72 -17.97 15.38 -1.90
CA GLU A 72 -18.83 15.82 -0.80
C GLU A 72 -20.04 14.89 -0.65
N GLY A 73 -20.36 14.51 0.59
CA GLY A 73 -21.47 13.60 0.89
C GLY A 73 -21.20 12.12 0.61
N ALA A 74 -20.06 11.75 0.00
CA ALA A 74 -19.68 10.35 -0.17
C ALA A 74 -19.08 9.78 1.13
N ALA A 75 -19.45 8.55 1.47
CA ALA A 75 -18.84 7.81 2.60
C ALA A 75 -17.61 6.99 2.17
N LYS A 76 -17.45 6.75 0.87
CA LYS A 76 -16.38 5.93 0.31
C LYS A 76 -16.00 6.33 -1.12
N VAL A 77 -14.80 5.95 -1.53
CA VAL A 77 -14.31 6.10 -2.91
C VAL A 77 -13.39 4.94 -3.28
N ASP A 78 -13.51 4.44 -4.50
CA ASP A 78 -12.67 3.34 -5.01
C ASP A 78 -11.34 3.89 -5.54
N TYR A 79 -10.28 3.08 -5.49
CA TYR A 79 -8.99 3.42 -6.06
C TYR A 79 -8.34 2.22 -6.77
N GLN A 80 -7.42 2.50 -7.69
CA GLN A 80 -6.61 1.51 -8.37
C GLN A 80 -5.20 2.04 -8.63
N LEU A 81 -4.18 1.26 -8.30
CA LEU A 81 -2.78 1.49 -8.69
C LEU A 81 -2.33 0.41 -9.68
N GLN A 82 -1.36 0.73 -10.54
CA GLN A 82 -0.64 -0.23 -11.37
C GLN A 82 0.82 -0.28 -10.92
N VAL A 83 1.21 -1.36 -10.24
CA VAL A 83 2.54 -1.54 -9.66
C VAL A 83 3.39 -2.50 -10.48
N PRO A 84 4.69 -2.26 -10.65
CA PRO A 84 5.61 -3.24 -11.22
C PRO A 84 5.68 -4.52 -10.37
N VAL A 85 5.73 -5.67 -11.04
CA VAL A 85 6.02 -6.96 -10.40
C VAL A 85 7.50 -7.00 -10.04
N VAL A 86 7.78 -7.14 -8.75
CA VAL A 86 9.13 -7.35 -8.24
C VAL A 86 9.20 -8.75 -7.65
N THR A 87 10.07 -9.60 -8.19
CA THR A 87 10.24 -10.98 -7.70
C THR A 87 10.68 -10.98 -6.24
N GLY A 88 9.89 -11.60 -5.36
CA GLY A 88 10.14 -11.59 -3.91
C GLY A 88 9.91 -10.22 -3.24
N GLY A 89 9.43 -9.23 -3.99
CA GLY A 89 9.12 -7.90 -3.47
C GLY A 89 7.69 -7.82 -2.92
N SER A 90 7.47 -6.78 -2.11
CA SER A 90 6.16 -6.43 -1.57
C SER A 90 6.01 -4.92 -1.51
N TYR A 91 4.77 -4.45 -1.40
CA TYR A 91 4.47 -3.03 -1.25
C TYR A 91 3.71 -2.79 0.06
N ILE A 92 4.02 -1.67 0.69
CA ILE A 92 3.22 -1.06 1.74
C ILE A 92 2.26 -0.08 1.06
N VAL A 93 0.96 -0.27 1.29
CA VAL A 93 -0.09 0.58 0.73
C VAL A 93 -0.63 1.51 1.80
N TYR A 94 -0.74 2.80 1.47
CA TYR A 94 -1.24 3.81 2.40
C TYR A 94 -1.90 4.97 1.67
N TYR A 95 -2.80 5.67 2.35
CA TYR A 95 -3.34 6.94 1.87
C TYR A 95 -2.64 8.11 2.56
N ARG A 96 -2.64 9.28 1.91
CA ARG A 96 -2.35 10.57 2.54
C ARG A 96 -3.35 11.62 2.05
N LEU A 97 -3.91 12.41 2.96
CA LEU A 97 -4.70 13.60 2.62
C LEU A 97 -3.78 14.70 2.10
N THR A 98 -4.19 15.39 1.04
CA THR A 98 -3.36 16.41 0.38
C THR A 98 -3.40 17.76 1.10
N LYS A 99 -4.41 17.97 1.96
CA LYS A 99 -4.67 19.22 2.68
C LYS A 99 -4.95 18.95 4.17
N PRO A 100 -4.68 19.91 5.07
CA PRO A 100 -5.08 19.80 6.47
C PRO A 100 -6.59 19.66 6.61
N THR A 101 -7.04 18.66 7.36
CA THR A 101 -8.46 18.43 7.66
C THR A 101 -8.67 18.00 9.11
N GLN A 102 -9.94 17.83 9.50
CA GLN A 102 -10.35 17.21 10.77
C GLN A 102 -10.05 15.70 10.85
N TYR A 103 -9.58 15.08 9.77
CA TYR A 103 -9.27 13.65 9.70
C TYR A 103 -7.78 13.39 9.88
N ILE A 104 -7.43 12.16 10.24
CA ILE A 104 -6.05 11.73 10.33
C ILE A 104 -5.42 11.73 8.94
N ASN A 105 -4.24 12.35 8.83
CA ASN A 105 -3.64 12.72 7.56
C ASN A 105 -3.13 11.53 6.74
N GLU A 106 -2.77 10.44 7.40
CA GLU A 106 -2.14 9.28 6.78
C GLU A 106 -2.69 8.00 7.43
N GLY A 107 -2.73 6.92 6.67
CA GLY A 107 -3.16 5.63 7.20
C GLY A 107 -2.69 4.50 6.30
N TYR A 108 -2.21 3.42 6.92
CA TYR A 108 -1.59 2.28 6.27
C TYR A 108 -2.55 1.10 6.25
N PHE A 109 -2.62 0.41 5.12
CA PHE A 109 -3.37 -0.84 5.01
C PHE A 109 -2.81 -1.89 5.96
N SER A 110 -3.71 -2.58 6.66
CA SER A 110 -3.38 -3.71 7.52
C SER A 110 -4.53 -4.71 7.52
N LEU A 111 -4.22 -5.94 7.92
CA LEU A 111 -5.22 -6.97 8.24
C LEU A 111 -5.44 -7.09 9.76
N ARG A 112 -4.74 -6.29 10.57
CA ARG A 112 -4.77 -6.31 12.04
C ARG A 112 -5.56 -5.12 12.58
N SER A 113 -6.44 -5.33 13.56
CA SER A 113 -7.03 -4.25 14.37
C SER A 113 -5.98 -3.50 15.18
N ASN A 114 -6.34 -2.29 15.61
CA ASN A 114 -5.56 -1.45 16.54
C ASN A 114 -5.27 -2.14 17.89
N HIS A 115 -5.91 -3.27 18.19
CA HIS A 115 -5.67 -4.11 19.36
C HIS A 115 -4.81 -5.35 19.06
N GLY A 116 -4.24 -5.46 17.86
CA GLY A 116 -3.36 -6.56 17.45
C GLY A 116 -4.06 -7.83 16.98
N LEU A 117 -5.40 -7.88 17.03
CA LEU A 117 -6.20 -9.01 16.56
C LEU A 117 -6.43 -8.94 15.05
N LEU A 118 -6.39 -10.07 14.34
CA LEU A 118 -6.78 -10.12 12.92
C LEU A 118 -8.26 -9.74 12.78
N GLN A 119 -8.58 -8.82 11.87
CA GLN A 119 -9.96 -8.49 11.54
C GLN A 119 -10.32 -9.09 10.19
N SER A 120 -11.58 -9.54 10.07
CA SER A 120 -12.19 -9.90 8.78
C SER A 120 -12.42 -8.69 7.89
N ASP A 121 -12.53 -7.51 8.52
CA ASP A 121 -12.89 -6.26 7.88
C ASP A 121 -11.62 -5.40 7.87
N HIS A 122 -11.09 -5.15 6.67
CA HIS A 122 -9.80 -4.50 6.43
C HIS A 122 -9.54 -3.32 7.36
N SER A 123 -8.32 -3.25 7.90
CA SER A 123 -7.98 -2.30 8.95
C SER A 123 -6.98 -1.25 8.46
N THR A 124 -7.02 -0.09 9.11
CA THR A 124 -6.07 0.98 8.85
C THR A 124 -5.30 1.32 10.11
N MET A 125 -3.98 1.25 9.99
CA MET A 125 -3.03 1.55 11.03
C MET A 125 -2.43 2.93 10.85
N GLN A 126 -2.06 3.54 11.98
CA GLN A 126 -1.35 4.81 11.99
C GLN A 126 0.18 4.62 12.03
N ASN A 127 0.64 3.48 12.57
CA ASN A 127 2.04 3.11 12.55
C ASN A 127 2.35 2.26 11.31
N ARG A 128 3.28 2.71 10.47
CA ARG A 128 3.78 1.98 9.30
C ARG A 128 4.34 0.60 9.64
N GLU A 129 4.92 0.42 10.83
CA GLU A 129 5.47 -0.88 11.27
C GLU A 129 4.41 -1.96 11.46
N LEU A 130 3.13 -1.56 11.58
CA LEU A 130 1.97 -2.45 11.68
C LEU A 130 1.25 -2.65 10.34
N ALA A 131 1.79 -2.08 9.27
CA ALA A 131 1.24 -2.22 7.93
C ALA A 131 1.45 -3.63 7.38
N GLU A 132 0.52 -4.08 6.55
CA GLU A 132 0.65 -5.37 5.85
C GLU A 132 1.50 -5.19 4.59
N ALA A 133 2.47 -6.07 4.40
CA ALA A 133 3.28 -6.13 3.19
C ALA A 133 2.58 -6.97 2.12
N ILE A 134 2.19 -6.36 1.02
CA ILE A 134 1.43 -7.03 -0.04
C ILE A 134 2.40 -7.54 -1.12
N GLY A 135 2.51 -8.86 -1.27
CA GLY A 135 3.29 -9.51 -2.33
C GLY A 135 2.52 -9.65 -3.65
N PHE A 136 3.24 -9.63 -4.78
CA PHE A 136 2.65 -9.65 -6.14
C PHE A 136 3.21 -10.74 -7.05
N ASP A 137 3.54 -11.89 -6.46
CA ASP A 137 4.20 -13.01 -7.13
C ASP A 137 3.43 -13.54 -8.36
N ARG A 138 2.08 -13.48 -8.37
CA ARG A 138 1.29 -14.14 -9.42
C ARG A 138 0.04 -13.40 -9.92
N LYS A 139 -0.61 -12.53 -9.14
CA LYS A 139 -1.88 -11.89 -9.53
C LYS A 139 -2.07 -10.48 -9.00
N SER A 140 -2.95 -9.73 -9.64
CA SER A 140 -3.46 -8.46 -9.11
C SER A 140 -4.21 -8.72 -7.80
N VAL A 141 -4.19 -7.74 -6.91
CA VAL A 141 -4.80 -7.84 -5.59
C VAL A 141 -5.92 -6.81 -5.47
N SER A 142 -7.08 -7.28 -5.05
CA SER A 142 -8.24 -6.46 -4.69
C SER A 142 -8.45 -6.49 -3.19
N SER A 143 -9.44 -5.73 -2.70
CA SER A 143 -9.82 -5.70 -1.28
C SER A 143 -8.73 -5.11 -0.37
N ILE A 144 -7.95 -4.17 -0.89
CA ILE A 144 -7.01 -3.38 -0.09
C ILE A 144 -7.74 -2.16 0.48
N ASP A 145 -8.77 -2.41 1.29
CA ASP A 145 -9.62 -1.32 1.80
C ASP A 145 -8.96 -0.61 2.98
N MET A 146 -9.04 0.72 3.00
CA MET A 146 -8.56 1.55 4.11
C MET A 146 -9.67 2.45 4.62
N THR A 147 -9.54 2.90 5.86
CA THR A 147 -10.51 3.72 6.57
C THR A 147 -9.84 4.96 7.14
N ILE A 148 -10.38 6.11 6.79
CA ILE A 148 -9.98 7.41 7.33
C ILE A 148 -10.75 7.64 8.64
N PHE A 149 -10.01 7.92 9.71
CA PHE A 149 -10.57 8.27 11.01
C PHE A 149 -10.55 9.77 11.26
N LYS A 150 -11.56 10.26 11.96
CA LYS A 150 -11.58 11.64 12.47
C LYS A 150 -10.58 11.79 13.62
N LYS A 151 -9.88 12.92 13.67
CA LYS A 151 -9.02 13.29 14.81
C LYS A 151 -9.87 13.42 16.07
N ARG A 152 -9.33 13.00 17.21
CA ARG A 152 -9.92 13.20 18.53
C ARG A 152 -9.21 14.34 19.23
N THR A 153 -9.96 15.13 19.98
CA THR A 153 -9.42 16.16 20.88
C THR A 153 -9.54 15.65 22.31
N ILE A 154 -8.45 15.66 23.06
CA ILE A 154 -8.45 15.39 24.51
C ILE A 154 -8.28 16.74 25.21
N SER A 155 -9.16 17.06 26.16
CA SER A 155 -9.17 18.31 26.90
C SER A 155 -9.48 18.06 28.38
N GLY A 156 -8.86 18.82 29.28
CA GLY A 156 -9.08 18.75 30.72
C GLY A 156 -8.35 19.88 31.46
N THR A 157 -8.58 19.98 32.77
CA THR A 157 -7.93 20.96 33.64
C THR A 157 -6.83 20.28 34.45
N ILE A 158 -5.66 20.89 34.53
CA ILE A 158 -4.58 20.50 35.44
C ILE A 158 -4.60 21.49 36.61
N SER A 159 -4.68 20.98 37.84
CA SER A 159 -4.66 21.80 39.07
C SER A 159 -3.50 21.37 39.96
N LEU A 160 -2.81 22.36 40.51
CA LEU A 160 -1.79 22.14 41.55
C LEU A 160 -2.48 22.03 42.92
N PRO A 161 -1.98 21.19 43.83
CA PRO A 161 -2.44 21.19 45.22
C PRO A 161 -2.05 22.51 45.90
N GLU A 162 -2.81 22.93 46.91
CA GLU A 162 -2.39 24.06 47.75
C GLU A 162 -1.12 23.69 48.53
N ASP A 163 -0.13 24.59 48.50
CA ASP A 163 1.03 24.51 49.38
C ASP A 163 0.56 24.66 50.83
N SER A 164 0.50 23.56 51.59
CA SER A 164 0.37 23.63 53.03
C SER A 164 1.73 24.05 53.62
N ASN A 165 2.09 25.32 53.51
CA ASN A 165 3.18 25.88 54.29
C ASN A 165 2.61 26.23 55.68
N PRO A 166 2.84 25.42 56.74
CA PRO A 166 2.46 25.84 58.07
C PRO A 166 3.26 27.11 58.39
N ALA A 167 2.55 28.19 58.75
CA ALA A 167 3.16 29.44 59.14
C ALA A 167 4.26 29.18 60.19
N GLU A 168 5.50 29.61 59.89
CA GLU A 168 6.55 29.68 60.90
C GLU A 168 6.08 30.67 61.99
N THR A 169 5.81 30.14 63.18
CA THR A 169 5.49 30.90 64.41
C THR A 169 6.75 31.40 65.09
#